data_AF-A0A7Y5GTB2-F1
#
_entry.id   AF-A0A7Y5GTB2-F1
#
_cell.length_a   1.000
_cell.length_b   1.000
_cell.length_c   1.000
_cell.angle_alpha   90.00
_cell.angle_beta   90.00
_cell.angle_gamma   90.00
#
_symmetry.space_group_name_H-M   'P 1'
#
loop_
_entity.id
_entity.type
_entity.pdbx_description
1 polymer ?
#
loop_
_entity_poly.entity_id
_entity_poly.type
_entity_poly.pdbx_seq_one_letter_code
_entity_poly.pdbx_strand_id
1 'polypeptide(L)'
;MGINRIIWRWIAAPKWMTATLILLWLIGGTGCAEYDHVEFSKPALSPAPVSFSENHIQLTEGTAVAVIVKAYWSDGDRITPDDATIQLLSEDPSLFDVELLSEKDQNYLFYGVAVGESRLLVRMDGDTVDKIPVSVKAYPTQASGVIEPVSQE
;
A
#
# COMPACT_ATOMS: atom_id res chain seq x y z
N MET A 1 48.94 42.65 17.17
CA MET A 1 48.24 41.43 17.63
C MET A 1 47.40 40.94 16.45
N GLY A 2 47.53 39.77 15.82
CA GLY A 2 48.36 38.57 15.96
C GLY A 2 47.64 37.52 15.11
N ILE A 3 48.02 37.38 13.83
CA ILE A 3 47.30 36.53 12.87
C ILE A 3 47.71 35.06 13.10
N ASN A 4 46.77 34.26 13.59
CA ASN A 4 46.96 32.86 13.95
C ASN A 4 46.93 31.99 12.68
N ARG A 5 48.09 31.51 12.22
CA ARG A 5 48.20 30.60 11.05
C ARG A 5 48.03 29.16 11.50
N ILE A 6 46.86 28.59 11.27
CA ILE A 6 46.60 27.15 11.43
C ILE A 6 47.21 26.41 10.23
N ILE A 7 48.28 25.66 10.51
CA ILE A 7 48.99 24.83 9.53
C ILE A 7 48.22 23.52 9.38
N TRP A 8 47.50 23.35 8.27
CA TRP A 8 46.91 22.06 7.89
C TRP A 8 48.01 21.14 7.35
N ARG A 9 48.51 20.24 8.20
CA ARG A 9 49.37 19.11 7.79
C ARG A 9 48.48 18.03 7.19
N TRP A 10 48.55 17.87 5.87
CA TRP A 10 47.97 16.72 5.17
C TRP A 10 48.75 15.45 5.57
N ILE A 11 48.15 14.59 6.38
CA ILE A 11 48.66 13.24 6.64
C ILE A 11 48.29 12.40 5.42
N ALA A 12 49.26 12.12 4.57
CA ALA A 12 49.11 11.20 3.45
C ALA A 12 48.85 9.79 4.01
N ALA A 13 47.61 9.33 3.92
CA ALA A 13 47.25 7.98 4.31
C ALA A 13 47.93 6.95 3.38
N PRO A 14 48.52 5.88 3.92
CA PRO A 14 49.14 4.82 3.12
C PRO A 14 48.11 4.09 2.24
N LYS A 15 48.36 4.04 0.93
CA LYS A 15 47.48 3.45 -0.10
C LYS A 15 47.15 1.96 0.06
N TRP A 16 47.79 1.26 0.98
CA TRP A 16 47.62 -0.19 1.17
C TRP A 16 46.60 -0.56 2.26
N MET A 17 46.09 0.42 3.01
CA MET A 17 45.11 0.19 4.08
C MET A 17 43.64 0.28 3.63
N THR A 18 43.38 0.71 2.39
CA THR A 18 42.01 0.82 1.83
C THR A 18 41.49 -0.47 1.18
N ALA A 19 42.36 -1.44 0.90
CA ALA A 19 41.95 -2.64 0.16
C ALA A 19 41.24 -3.71 1.03
N THR A 20 41.43 -3.69 2.35
CA THR A 20 40.90 -4.74 3.24
C THR A 20 39.52 -4.45 3.83
N LEU A 21 39.02 -3.21 3.76
CA LEU A 21 37.74 -2.83 4.39
C LEU A 21 36.50 -3.06 3.51
N ILE A 22 36.69 -3.26 2.20
CA ILE A 22 35.59 -3.54 1.25
C ILE A 22 35.17 -5.03 1.30
N LEU A 23 36.08 -5.95 1.69
CA LEU A 23 35.79 -7.39 1.67
C LEU A 23 34.90 -7.85 2.84
N LEU A 24 34.82 -7.08 3.94
CA LEU A 24 34.06 -7.46 5.13
C LEU A 24 32.55 -7.13 5.05
N TRP A 25 32.12 -6.33 4.06
CA TRP A 25 30.70 -5.99 3.86
C TRP A 25 29.93 -7.00 3.00
N LEU A 26 30.59 -8.01 2.44
CA LEU A 26 29.99 -8.99 1.52
C LEU A 26 29.45 -10.27 2.20
N ILE A 27 29.63 -10.44 3.51
CA ILE A 27 29.24 -11.68 4.23
C ILE A 27 28.05 -11.45 5.19
N GLY A 28 27.39 -10.30 5.10
CA GLY A 28 26.29 -9.92 6.01
C GLY A 28 24.88 -10.00 5.43
N GLY A 29 24.65 -10.75 4.34
CA GLY A 29 23.37 -10.75 3.65
C GLY A 29 22.87 -12.14 3.29
N THR A 30 22.23 -12.84 4.22
CA THR A 30 21.27 -13.90 3.88
C THR A 30 20.23 -13.99 4.99
N GLY A 31 19.19 -13.20 4.86
CA GLY A 31 18.01 -13.27 5.72
C GLY A 31 16.93 -12.30 5.27
N CYS A 32 16.85 -12.01 3.96
CA CYS A 32 15.72 -11.26 3.42
C CYS A 32 14.62 -12.30 3.18
N ALA A 33 13.69 -12.42 4.12
CA ALA A 33 12.38 -12.96 3.78
C ALA A 33 11.78 -12.00 2.74
N GLU A 34 11.57 -12.50 1.53
CA GLU A 34 11.07 -11.69 0.42
C GLU A 34 9.53 -11.68 0.49
N TYR A 35 8.91 -10.52 0.32
CA TYR A 35 7.45 -10.40 0.24
C TYR A 35 6.94 -11.06 -1.05
N ASP A 36 5.79 -11.74 -0.98
CA ASP A 36 5.18 -12.39 -2.14
C ASP A 36 3.93 -11.66 -2.63
N HIS A 37 2.84 -11.69 -1.84
CA HIS A 37 1.56 -11.13 -2.25
C HIS A 37 0.67 -10.73 -1.07
N VAL A 38 -0.43 -10.04 -1.40
CA VAL A 38 -1.52 -9.68 -0.48
C VAL A 38 -2.84 -10.24 -0.99
N GLU A 39 -3.58 -10.90 -0.10
CA GLU A 39 -4.95 -11.33 -0.33
C GLU A 39 -5.94 -10.34 0.29
N PHE A 40 -6.98 -10.01 -0.50
CA PHE A 40 -8.10 -9.19 -0.06
C PHE A 40 -9.35 -10.05 0.07
N SER A 41 -10.01 -9.98 1.22
CA SER A 41 -11.24 -10.72 1.48
C SER A 41 -12.33 -9.80 2.04
N LYS A 42 -13.56 -9.94 1.52
CA LYS A 42 -14.71 -9.22 2.06
C LYS A 42 -15.36 -10.00 3.22
N PRO A 43 -15.89 -9.32 4.24
CA PRO A 43 -16.81 -9.95 5.17
C PRO A 43 -18.09 -10.41 4.44
N ALA A 44 -18.66 -11.54 4.86
CA ALA A 44 -19.80 -12.22 4.22
C ALA A 44 -21.10 -11.38 4.13
N LEU A 45 -21.14 -10.19 4.74
CA LEU A 45 -22.30 -9.33 4.86
C LEU A 45 -22.16 -8.01 4.08
N SER A 46 -21.23 -7.88 3.13
CA SER A 46 -21.04 -6.62 2.39
C SER A 46 -21.90 -6.60 1.11
N PRO A 47 -23.06 -5.90 1.08
CA PRO A 47 -23.98 -5.88 -0.06
C PRO A 47 -23.50 -5.00 -1.24
N ALA A 48 -22.29 -4.45 -1.18
CA ALA A 48 -21.81 -3.47 -2.15
C ALA A 48 -21.21 -4.10 -3.42
N PRO A 49 -21.43 -3.51 -4.62
CA PRO A 49 -20.87 -3.94 -5.90
C PRO A 49 -19.40 -3.54 -6.02
N VAL A 50 -18.57 -4.10 -5.14
CA VAL A 50 -17.12 -3.96 -5.17
C VAL A 50 -16.53 -5.25 -5.72
N SER A 51 -15.43 -5.21 -6.45
CA SER A 51 -14.68 -6.42 -6.82
C SER A 51 -13.25 -6.28 -6.35
N PHE A 52 -12.71 -7.33 -5.73
CA PHE A 52 -11.30 -7.43 -5.37
C PHE A 52 -10.73 -8.63 -6.11
N SER A 53 -9.71 -8.39 -6.92
CA SER A 53 -8.80 -9.44 -7.38
C SER A 53 -7.39 -9.10 -6.92
N GLU A 54 -6.51 -10.09 -6.92
CA GLU A 54 -5.08 -9.93 -6.55
C GLU A 54 -4.41 -8.77 -7.30
N ASN A 55 -4.86 -8.48 -8.52
CA ASN A 55 -4.21 -7.51 -9.42
C ASN A 55 -5.04 -6.24 -9.67
N HIS A 56 -6.24 -6.12 -9.12
CA HIS A 56 -7.11 -4.98 -9.41
C HIS A 56 -8.25 -4.84 -8.40
N ILE A 57 -8.47 -3.60 -7.95
CA ILE A 57 -9.58 -3.24 -7.07
C ILE A 57 -10.58 -2.40 -7.86
N GLN A 58 -11.85 -2.77 -7.81
CA GLN A 58 -12.92 -1.97 -8.40
C GLN A 58 -13.87 -1.48 -7.31
N LEU A 59 -13.88 -0.18 -7.06
CA LEU A 59 -14.79 0.52 -6.16
C LEU A 59 -15.95 1.15 -6.93
N THR A 60 -17.03 1.44 -6.22
CA THR A 60 -18.11 2.26 -6.73
C THR A 60 -18.09 3.61 -6.00
N GLU A 61 -18.25 4.68 -6.77
CA GLU A 61 -18.36 6.05 -6.24
C GLU A 61 -19.45 6.15 -5.17
N GLY A 62 -19.15 6.82 -4.06
CA GLY A 62 -20.04 7.01 -2.93
C GLY A 62 -20.20 5.78 -2.03
N THR A 63 -19.51 4.67 -2.30
CA THR A 63 -19.64 3.43 -1.50
C THR A 63 -18.44 3.20 -0.60
N ALA A 64 -18.69 2.60 0.57
CA ALA A 64 -17.67 2.17 1.52
C ALA A 64 -17.70 0.65 1.67
N VAL A 65 -16.54 0.02 1.80
CA VAL A 65 -16.41 -1.44 1.93
C VAL A 65 -15.31 -1.80 2.91
N ALA A 66 -15.63 -2.65 3.89
CA ALA A 66 -14.66 -3.23 4.79
C ALA A 66 -13.96 -4.42 4.12
N VAL A 67 -12.64 -4.49 4.24
CA VAL A 67 -11.78 -5.48 3.60
C VAL A 67 -10.76 -5.99 4.60
N ILE A 68 -10.68 -7.30 4.74
CA ILE A 68 -9.64 -7.96 5.50
C ILE A 68 -8.47 -8.21 4.56
N VAL A 69 -7.29 -7.81 5.00
CA VAL A 69 -6.04 -7.85 4.23
C VAL A 69 -5.12 -8.86 4.88
N LYS A 70 -4.58 -9.78 4.10
CA LYS A 70 -3.58 -10.76 4.56
C LYS A 70 -2.38 -10.67 3.65
N ALA A 71 -1.20 -10.43 4.21
CA ALA A 71 0.05 -10.47 3.47
C ALA A 71 0.78 -11.79 3.76
N TYR A 72 1.55 -12.28 2.79
CA TYR A 72 2.34 -13.49 2.90
C TYR A 72 3.79 -13.27 2.46
N TRP A 73 4.72 -13.94 3.14
CA TRP A 73 6.10 -14.07 2.72
C TRP A 73 6.23 -15.06 1.54
N SER A 74 7.36 -15.05 0.85
CA SER A 74 7.66 -15.95 -0.29
C SER A 74 7.77 -17.42 0.05
N ASP A 75 7.95 -17.76 1.32
CA ASP A 75 7.84 -19.13 1.83
C ASP A 75 6.38 -19.56 2.10
N GLY A 76 5.42 -18.64 1.95
CA GLY A 76 3.99 -18.86 2.16
C GLY A 76 3.51 -18.57 3.57
N ASP A 77 4.39 -18.18 4.51
CA ASP A 77 3.97 -17.84 5.86
C ASP A 77 3.24 -16.50 5.89
N ARG A 78 2.15 -16.45 6.67
CA ARG A 78 1.36 -15.24 6.83
C ARG A 78 2.16 -14.22 7.65
N ILE A 79 2.23 -13.00 7.13
CA ILE A 79 2.76 -11.84 7.85
C ILE A 79 1.76 -11.39 8.91
N THR A 80 2.18 -11.37 10.17
CA THR A 80 1.38 -10.86 11.28
C THR A 80 1.79 -9.44 11.66
N PRO A 81 0.93 -8.68 12.37
CA PRO A 81 1.28 -7.33 12.83
C PRO A 81 2.52 -7.28 13.75
N ASP A 82 2.89 -8.39 14.36
CA ASP A 82 4.10 -8.50 15.19
C ASP A 82 5.37 -8.68 14.34
N ASP A 83 5.24 -9.15 13.09
CA ASP A 83 6.36 -9.36 12.16
C ASP A 83 6.70 -8.10 11.37
N ALA A 84 5.67 -7.42 10.85
CA ALA A 84 5.82 -6.21 10.05
C ALA A 84 4.56 -5.33 10.09
N THR A 85 4.75 -4.01 9.93
CA THR A 85 3.63 -3.07 9.84
C THR A 85 3.19 -2.90 8.39
N ILE A 86 2.01 -3.41 8.06
CA ILE A 86 1.37 -3.18 6.77
C ILE A 86 0.58 -1.88 6.80
N GLN A 87 0.74 -1.04 5.79
CA GLN A 87 -0.04 0.18 5.58
C GLN A 87 -0.57 0.22 4.16
N LEU A 88 -1.84 0.57 4.02
CA LEU A 88 -2.49 0.75 2.74
C LEU A 88 -2.81 2.24 2.55
N LEU A 89 -2.35 2.81 1.44
CA LEU A 89 -2.50 4.24 1.16
C LEU A 89 -3.02 4.45 -0.26
N SER A 90 -3.93 5.41 -0.43
CA SER A 90 -4.34 5.86 -1.77
C SER A 90 -3.26 6.75 -2.39
N GLU A 91 -2.89 6.48 -3.65
CA GLU A 91 -2.03 7.38 -4.44
C GLU A 91 -2.78 8.68 -4.82
N ASP A 92 -4.12 8.64 -4.88
CA ASP A 92 -4.98 9.81 -5.13
C ASP A 92 -6.25 9.80 -4.24
N PRO A 93 -6.19 10.45 -3.06
CA PRO A 93 -7.32 10.55 -2.13
C PRO A 93 -8.56 11.25 -2.69
N SER A 94 -8.44 11.98 -3.81
CA SER A 94 -9.59 12.62 -4.45
C SER A 94 -10.48 11.64 -5.23
N LEU A 95 -9.93 10.47 -5.57
CA LEU A 95 -10.65 9.40 -6.26
C LEU A 95 -11.14 8.31 -5.29
N PHE A 96 -10.30 7.90 -4.35
CA PHE A 96 -10.67 6.94 -3.30
C PHE A 96 -9.77 7.11 -2.08
N ASP A 97 -10.24 6.67 -0.91
CA ASP A 97 -9.47 6.71 0.33
C ASP A 97 -9.51 5.34 1.06
N VAL A 98 -8.56 5.14 1.97
CA VAL A 98 -8.40 3.91 2.75
C VAL A 98 -8.11 4.25 4.22
N GLU A 99 -8.91 3.69 5.11
CA GLU A 99 -8.77 3.87 6.56
C GLU A 99 -8.56 2.53 7.26
N LEU A 100 -7.65 2.48 8.22
CA LEU A 100 -7.45 1.28 9.04
C LEU A 100 -8.51 1.23 10.15
N LEU A 101 -9.33 0.18 10.18
CA LEU A 101 -10.35 -0.04 11.19
C LEU A 101 -9.83 -0.83 12.40
N SER A 102 -8.96 -1.82 12.17
CA SER A 102 -8.40 -2.69 13.22
C SER A 102 -7.02 -3.20 12.81
N GLU A 103 -5.98 -2.83 13.57
CA GLU A 103 -4.61 -3.33 13.41
C GLU A 103 -4.52 -4.85 13.61
N LYS A 104 -5.25 -5.37 14.60
CA LYS A 104 -5.22 -6.79 14.98
C LYS A 104 -5.72 -7.69 13.86
N ASP A 105 -6.81 -7.29 13.21
CA ASP A 105 -7.45 -8.09 12.17
C ASP A 105 -7.04 -7.68 10.76
N GLN A 106 -6.19 -6.65 10.64
CA GLN A 106 -5.81 -6.02 9.37
C GLN A 106 -7.06 -5.69 8.53
N ASN A 107 -8.03 -5.04 9.19
CA ASN A 107 -9.30 -4.67 8.59
C ASN A 107 -9.25 -3.21 8.16
N TYR A 108 -9.55 -2.96 6.89
CA TYR A 108 -9.48 -1.65 6.26
C TYR A 108 -10.83 -1.26 5.67
N LEU A 109 -11.17 0.02 5.71
CA LEU A 109 -12.31 0.59 5.03
C LEU A 109 -11.83 1.28 3.77
N PHE A 110 -12.31 0.83 2.61
CA PHE A 110 -12.09 1.51 1.34
C PHE A 110 -13.32 2.34 1.00
N TYR A 111 -13.12 3.58 0.56
CA TYR A 111 -14.20 4.48 0.14
C TYR A 111 -13.94 5.02 -1.26
N GLY A 112 -14.89 4.83 -2.18
CA GLY A 112 -14.84 5.46 -3.50
C GLY A 112 -15.37 6.89 -3.44
N VAL A 113 -14.54 7.88 -3.74
CA VAL A 113 -14.88 9.31 -3.67
C VAL A 113 -15.42 9.82 -5.01
N ALA A 114 -14.69 9.57 -6.10
CA ALA A 114 -14.99 10.07 -7.43
C ALA A 114 -14.55 9.09 -8.51
N VAL A 115 -15.23 9.10 -9.66
CA VAL A 115 -14.93 8.23 -10.80
C VAL A 115 -13.53 8.49 -11.34
N GLY A 116 -12.74 7.43 -11.51
CA GLY A 116 -11.38 7.54 -12.02
C GLY A 116 -10.57 6.26 -11.88
N GLU A 117 -9.28 6.36 -12.21
CA GLU A 117 -8.30 5.28 -12.11
C GLU A 117 -7.11 5.80 -11.31
N SER A 118 -6.64 5.01 -10.34
CA SER A 118 -5.50 5.35 -9.49
C SER A 118 -4.82 4.06 -9.01
N ARG A 119 -4.02 4.14 -7.95
CA ARG A 119 -3.31 3.00 -7.36
C ARG A 119 -3.41 3.01 -5.84
N LEU A 120 -3.54 1.81 -5.29
CA LEU A 120 -3.32 1.52 -3.88
C LEU A 120 -1.82 1.26 -3.69
N LEU A 121 -1.20 1.99 -2.79
CA LEU A 121 0.16 1.74 -2.35
C LEU A 121 0.12 0.77 -1.16
N VAL A 122 0.78 -0.36 -1.30
CA VAL A 122 1.02 -1.30 -0.20
C VAL A 122 2.40 -0.99 0.35
N ARG A 123 2.46 -0.62 1.63
CA ARG A 123 3.70 -0.38 2.35
C ARG A 123 3.90 -1.40 3.44
N MET A 124 5.14 -1.82 3.61
CA MET A 124 5.60 -2.70 4.67
C MET A 124 6.78 -2.02 5.36
N ASP A 125 6.66 -1.80 6.66
CA ASP A 125 7.68 -1.12 7.49
C ASP A 125 8.12 0.25 6.95
N GLY A 126 7.21 0.93 6.26
CA GLY A 126 7.43 2.24 5.66
C GLY A 126 7.94 2.21 4.23
N ASP A 127 8.33 1.08 3.67
CA ASP A 127 8.73 0.98 2.26
C ASP A 127 7.55 0.54 1.39
N THR A 128 7.42 1.11 0.20
CA THR A 128 6.40 0.67 -0.77
C THR A 128 6.85 -0.63 -1.41
N VAL A 129 6.14 -1.71 -1.14
CA VAL A 129 6.43 -3.06 -1.65
C VAL A 129 5.59 -3.40 -2.88
N ASP A 130 4.40 -2.82 -3.02
CA ASP A 130 3.52 -3.09 -4.15
C ASP A 130 2.61 -1.90 -4.51
N LYS A 131 2.08 -1.92 -5.74
CA LYS A 131 1.14 -0.94 -6.28
C LYS A 131 0.02 -1.64 -7.03
N ILE A 132 -1.18 -1.62 -6.45
CA ILE A 132 -2.35 -2.31 -7.01
C ILE A 132 -3.24 -1.30 -7.74
N PRO A 133 -3.55 -1.51 -9.03
CA PRO A 133 -4.49 -0.66 -9.77
C PRO A 133 -5.88 -0.61 -9.11
N VAL A 134 -6.44 0.60 -9.00
CA VAL A 134 -7.79 0.83 -8.47
C VAL A 134 -8.62 1.59 -9.49
N SER A 135 -9.80 1.06 -9.81
CA SER A 135 -10.81 1.76 -10.62
C SER A 135 -12.02 2.12 -9.75
N VAL A 136 -12.46 3.38 -9.83
CA VAL A 136 -13.70 3.84 -9.20
C VAL A 136 -14.70 4.09 -10.30
N LYS A 137 -15.82 3.35 -10.30
CA LYS A 137 -16.89 3.48 -11.30
C LYS A 137 -18.08 4.23 -10.73
N ALA A 138 -18.82 4.92 -11.61
CA ALA A 138 -20.05 5.59 -11.22
C ALA A 138 -21.04 4.59 -10.63
N TYR A 139 -21.78 5.02 -9.61
CA TYR A 139 -22.91 4.23 -9.12
C TYR A 139 -23.91 4.07 -10.26
N PRO A 140 -24.43 2.85 -10.54
CA PRO A 140 -25.46 2.70 -11.55
C PRO A 140 -26.67 3.50 -11.08
N THR A 141 -26.91 4.63 -11.75
CA THR A 141 -28.17 5.36 -11.61
C THR A 141 -29.25 4.37 -11.98
N GLN A 142 -29.94 3.80 -10.97
CA GLN A 142 -31.12 3.01 -11.25
C GLN A 142 -32.02 3.92 -12.05
N ALA A 143 -32.31 3.55 -13.30
CA ALA A 143 -33.15 4.34 -14.17
C ALA A 143 -34.44 4.58 -13.39
N SER A 144 -34.61 5.81 -12.90
CA SER A 144 -35.73 6.19 -12.07
C SER A 144 -36.96 5.80 -12.85
N GLY A 145 -37.67 4.77 -12.37
CA GLY A 145 -38.79 4.20 -13.08
C GLY A 145 -39.68 5.33 -13.56
N VAL A 146 -39.79 5.47 -14.88
CA VAL A 146 -40.76 6.36 -15.48
C VAL A 146 -42.10 5.81 -15.00
N ILE A 147 -42.70 6.46 -14.01
CA ILE A 147 -44.06 6.18 -13.60
C ILE A 147 -44.89 6.73 -14.77
N GLU A 148 -45.16 5.89 -15.77
CA GLU A 148 -46.16 6.25 -16.76
C GLU A 148 -47.46 6.56 -16.01
N PRO A 149 -48.06 7.73 -16.20
CA PRO A 149 -49.31 8.04 -15.54
C PRO A 149 -50.35 7.02 -16.02
N VAL A 150 -50.89 6.24 -15.09
CA VAL A 150 -52.03 5.35 -15.34
C VAL A 150 -53.20 6.25 -15.75
N SER A 151 -53.53 6.24 -17.04
CA SER A 151 -54.74 6.85 -17.56
C SER A 151 -55.92 6.02 -17.06
N GLN A 152 -56.71 6.57 -16.14
CA GLN A 152 -58.00 5.99 -15.76
C GLN A 152 -59.03 6.38 -16.82
N GLU A 153 -59.57 5.38 -17.54
CA GLU A 153 -60.84 5.48 -18.27
C GLU A 153 -62.02 5.15 -17.36
#